data_AF-A0A2A5EQS9-F1
#
_entry.id   AF-A0A2A5EQS9-F1
#
_cell.length_a   1.000
_cell.length_b   1.000
_cell.length_c   1.000
_cell.angle_alpha   90.00
_cell.angle_beta   90.00
_cell.angle_gamma   90.00
#
_symmetry.space_group_name_H-M   'P 1'
#
loop_
_entity.id
_entity.type
_entity.pdbx_description
1 polymer ?
#
loop_
_entity_poly.entity_id
_entity_poly.type
_entity_poly.pdbx_seq_one_letter_code
_entity_poly.pdbx_strand_id
1 'polypeptide(L)'
;MAGILDADTHVAEPPQMWDYLDSEWRPRRPVVVSVPDDTQYGKSDHMWLIDGTIFPKAAGRGGNILVTPTTQSSVRDRGDNKSRELIDLDQRFAAMDATGVDAQVVYPTLFLAFLTYDAAFEVALCKAYNRFMADVWHSMSKSFSEFADRFSAE
;
A
#
# COMPACT_ATOMS: atom_id res chain seq x y z
N MET A 1 -1.78 -19.93 -20.79
CA MET A 1 -2.34 -19.06 -19.74
C MET A 1 -3.83 -18.86 -20.01
N ALA A 2 -4.64 -18.80 -18.96
CA ALA A 2 -6.10 -18.72 -19.06
C ALA A 2 -6.59 -17.31 -19.46
N GLY A 3 -5.72 -16.31 -19.45
CA GLY A 3 -6.03 -14.92 -19.81
C GLY A 3 -6.82 -14.19 -18.73
N ILE A 4 -6.67 -14.57 -17.46
CA ILE A 4 -7.43 -14.02 -16.34
C ILE A 4 -6.77 -12.70 -15.90
N LEU A 5 -7.51 -11.61 -16.07
CA LEU A 5 -7.14 -10.28 -15.62
C LEU A 5 -7.95 -9.92 -14.40
N ASP A 6 -7.28 -9.68 -13.27
CA ASP A 6 -7.91 -9.08 -12.10
C ASP A 6 -7.88 -7.56 -12.26
N ALA A 7 -9.04 -7.01 -12.60
CA ALA A 7 -9.19 -5.59 -12.91
C ALA A 7 -9.21 -4.68 -11.67
N ASP A 8 -9.19 -5.25 -10.46
CA ASP A 8 -9.29 -4.48 -9.23
C ASP A 8 -8.55 -5.14 -8.06
N THR A 9 -7.29 -4.75 -7.90
CA THR A 9 -6.50 -5.08 -6.71
C THR A 9 -5.95 -3.81 -6.09
N HIS A 10 -5.45 -3.91 -4.86
CA HIS A 10 -4.91 -2.76 -4.15
C HIS A 10 -3.53 -3.00 -3.56
N VAL A 11 -2.77 -1.92 -3.43
CA VAL A 11 -1.61 -1.83 -2.55
C VAL A 11 -2.05 -1.33 -1.17
N ALA A 12 -1.58 -1.98 -0.10
CA ALA A 12 -1.64 -1.43 1.25
C ALA A 12 -0.38 -0.57 1.43
N GLU A 13 -0.49 0.76 1.35
CA GLU A 13 0.67 1.65 1.32
C GLU A 13 1.60 1.40 2.52
N PRO A 14 2.89 1.06 2.30
CA PRO A 14 3.82 0.78 3.39
C PRO A 14 4.50 2.04 3.93
N PRO A 15 5.02 2.06 5.18
CA PRO A 15 5.75 3.21 5.73
C PRO A 15 6.92 3.72 4.89
N GLN A 16 7.65 2.82 4.24
CA GLN A 16 8.81 3.11 3.39
C GLN A 16 8.42 3.91 2.13
N MET A 17 7.16 3.86 1.69
CA MET A 17 6.66 4.70 0.59
C MET A 17 6.89 6.20 0.87
N TRP A 18 6.87 6.60 2.13
CA TRP A 18 7.05 7.99 2.52
C TRP A 18 8.51 8.46 2.55
N ASP A 19 9.46 7.57 2.25
CA ASP A 19 10.86 7.97 2.02
C ASP A 19 11.05 8.62 0.63
N TYR A 20 10.07 8.49 -0.26
CA TYR A 20 10.01 9.18 -1.56
C TYR A 20 9.45 10.61 -1.48
N LEU A 21 9.06 11.06 -0.29
CA LEU A 21 8.53 12.40 -0.06
C LEU A 21 9.66 13.43 -0.18
N ASP A 22 9.42 14.53 -0.90
CA ASP A 22 10.40 15.61 -1.06
C ASP A 22 10.80 16.18 0.31
N SER A 23 12.07 16.58 0.45
CA SER A 23 12.67 16.94 1.75
C SER A 23 11.96 18.09 2.46
N GLU A 24 11.41 19.05 1.71
CA GLU A 24 10.62 20.17 2.24
C GLU A 24 9.37 19.70 3.01
N TRP A 25 8.78 18.58 2.60
CA TRP A 25 7.57 18.00 3.19
C TRP A 25 7.88 16.98 4.29
N ARG A 26 9.15 16.61 4.47
CA ARG A 26 9.58 15.61 5.46
C ARG A 26 9.07 15.89 6.90
N PRO A 27 8.98 17.15 7.39
CA PRO A 27 8.39 17.43 8.70
C PRO A 27 6.89 17.11 8.82
N ARG A 28 6.15 17.08 7.69
CA ARG A 28 4.72 16.77 7.62
C ARG A 28 4.44 15.34 7.15
N ARG A 29 5.47 14.51 7.00
CA ARG A 29 5.35 13.14 6.48
C ARG A 29 4.30 12.33 7.25
N PRO A 30 3.46 11.54 6.56
CA PRO A 30 2.60 10.56 7.21
C PRO A 30 3.38 9.63 8.15
N VAL A 31 2.83 9.42 9.35
CA VAL A 31 3.38 8.51 10.35
C VAL A 31 2.29 7.61 10.88
N VAL A 32 2.64 6.40 11.31
CA VAL A 32 1.70 5.54 12.01
C VAL A 32 1.69 5.92 13.49
N VAL A 33 0.50 6.18 14.02
CA VAL A 33 0.24 6.36 15.45
C VAL A 33 -0.61 5.20 15.95
N SER A 34 -0.53 4.91 17.25
CA SER A 34 -1.35 3.89 17.88
C SER A 34 -2.24 4.47 18.98
N VAL A 35 -3.33 3.77 19.27
CA VAL A 35 -4.25 4.04 20.37
C VAL A 35 -4.46 2.77 21.20
N PRO A 36 -4.88 2.88 22.47
CA PRO A 36 -5.28 1.71 23.25
C PRO A 36 -6.43 0.94 22.58
N ASP A 37 -6.46 -0.37 22.81
CA ASP A 37 -7.45 -1.30 22.25
C ASP A 37 -8.82 -1.21 22.94
N ASP A 38 -8.88 -0.59 24.13
CA ASP A 38 -10.10 -0.28 24.90
C ASP A 38 -10.77 1.04 24.50
N THR A 39 -10.52 1.50 23.27
CA THR A 39 -11.16 2.68 22.67
C THR A 39 -12.24 2.29 21.67
N GLN A 40 -12.96 3.29 21.13
CA GLN A 40 -13.95 3.08 20.07
C GLN A 40 -13.38 2.41 18.79
N TYR A 41 -12.06 2.37 18.63
CA TYR A 41 -11.39 1.80 17.46
C TYR A 41 -11.10 0.30 17.61
N GLY A 42 -11.18 -0.26 18.83
CA GLY A 42 -10.93 -1.68 19.07
C GLY A 42 -9.59 -2.15 18.47
N LYS A 43 -9.65 -3.13 17.56
CA LYS A 43 -8.47 -3.71 16.89
C LYS A 43 -7.94 -2.90 15.70
N SER A 44 -8.59 -1.79 15.33
CA SER A 44 -8.05 -0.80 14.39
C SER A 44 -7.23 0.24 15.16
N ASP A 45 -6.23 -0.26 15.87
CA ASP A 45 -5.47 0.43 16.90
C ASP A 45 -4.23 1.16 16.36
N HIS A 46 -3.98 1.09 15.05
CA HIS A 46 -2.91 1.80 14.36
C HIS A 46 -3.46 2.56 13.15
N MET A 47 -3.10 3.84 13.02
CA MET A 47 -3.61 4.73 11.98
C MET A 47 -2.51 5.63 11.44
N TRP A 48 -2.60 5.99 10.17
CA TRP A 48 -1.83 7.08 9.60
C TRP A 48 -2.27 8.41 10.20
N LEU A 49 -1.36 9.17 10.80
CA LEU A 49 -1.54 10.58 11.08
C LEU A 49 -1.03 11.40 9.88
N ILE A 50 -1.95 12.07 9.19
CA ILE A 50 -1.70 12.88 7.99
C ILE A 50 -2.43 14.20 8.17
N ASP A 51 -1.68 15.30 8.13
CA ASP A 51 -2.23 16.66 8.23
C ASP A 51 -3.16 16.88 9.44
N GLY A 52 -2.78 16.32 10.60
CA GLY A 52 -3.56 16.40 11.84
C GLY A 52 -4.78 15.47 11.90
N THR A 53 -4.98 14.62 10.89
CA THR A 53 -6.10 13.67 10.80
C THR A 53 -5.62 12.22 10.79
N ILE A 54 -6.37 11.31 11.43
CA ILE A 54 -6.08 9.87 11.42
C ILE A 54 -6.76 9.13 10.26
N PHE A 55 -6.13 8.10 9.71
CA PHE A 55 -6.66 7.19 8.68
C PHE A 55 -6.23 5.73 8.90
N PRO A 56 -7.13 4.75 8.84
CA PRO A 56 -8.58 4.89 8.71
C PRO A 56 -9.22 5.50 9.96
N LYS A 57 -10.35 6.19 9.78
CA LYS A 57 -11.30 6.49 10.85
C LYS A 57 -12.27 5.31 10.95
N ALA A 58 -11.83 4.21 11.57
CA ALA A 58 -12.64 2.98 11.62
C ALA A 58 -13.99 3.14 12.35
N ALA A 59 -14.14 4.19 13.17
CA ALA A 59 -15.36 4.55 13.86
C ALA A 59 -15.59 6.07 13.83
N GLY A 60 -16.85 6.49 13.95
CA GLY A 60 -17.27 7.90 14.00
C GLY A 60 -17.73 8.49 12.65
N ARG A 61 -18.04 9.80 12.65
CA ARG A 61 -18.53 10.51 11.45
C ARG A 61 -17.43 10.62 10.39
N GLY A 62 -17.77 10.32 9.15
CA GLY A 62 -16.80 10.29 8.05
C GLY A 62 -15.84 9.11 8.17
N GLY A 63 -16.31 8.01 8.77
CA GLY A 63 -15.51 6.80 8.93
C GLY A 63 -15.23 6.10 7.61
N ASN A 64 -14.10 5.42 7.57
CA ASN A 64 -13.64 4.62 6.45
C ASN A 64 -12.90 3.40 7.00
N ILE A 65 -12.94 2.30 6.25
CA ILE A 65 -12.20 1.08 6.57
C ILE A 65 -11.14 0.91 5.49
N LEU A 66 -9.87 0.94 5.90
CA LEU A 66 -8.72 0.76 5.02
C LEU A 66 -7.84 -0.35 5.60
N VAL A 67 -7.26 -1.17 4.72
CA VAL A 67 -6.35 -2.24 5.13
C VAL A 67 -4.95 -1.73 5.52
N THR A 68 -4.64 -0.46 5.20
CA THR A 68 -3.40 0.23 5.58
C THR A 68 -3.64 1.17 6.78
N PRO A 69 -2.72 1.28 7.75
CA PRO A 69 -1.46 0.54 7.82
C PRO A 69 -1.72 -0.93 8.20
N THR A 70 -0.88 -1.83 7.70
CA THR A 70 -0.94 -3.27 8.00
C THR A 70 -0.50 -3.62 9.42
N THR A 71 0.02 -2.64 10.17
CA THR A 71 0.46 -2.79 11.57
C THR A 71 -0.68 -2.87 12.57
N GLN A 72 -1.93 -2.62 12.15
CA GLN A 72 -3.12 -2.77 12.99
C GLN A 72 -3.24 -4.19 13.55
N SER A 73 -3.64 -4.33 14.81
CA SER A 73 -3.84 -5.64 15.46
C SER A 73 -4.87 -6.52 14.74
N SER A 74 -5.78 -5.95 13.94
CA SER A 74 -6.72 -6.70 13.11
C SER A 74 -6.08 -7.42 11.91
N VAL A 75 -4.89 -6.99 11.45
CA VAL A 75 -4.27 -7.48 10.20
C VAL A 75 -2.77 -7.76 10.30
N ARG A 76 -2.07 -7.32 11.34
CA ARG A 76 -0.60 -7.44 11.46
C ARG A 76 -0.07 -8.87 11.39
N ASP A 77 -0.87 -9.83 11.86
CA ASP A 77 -0.50 -11.24 11.91
C ASP A 77 -0.80 -12.00 10.60
N ARG A 78 -1.27 -11.28 9.56
CA ARG A 78 -1.49 -11.88 8.24
C ARG A 78 -0.16 -12.19 7.56
N GLY A 79 -0.03 -13.42 7.07
CA GLY A 79 1.17 -13.87 6.36
C GLY A 79 1.40 -13.21 5.01
N ASP A 80 0.38 -12.56 4.42
CA ASP A 80 0.42 -11.95 3.09
C ASP A 80 0.72 -10.44 3.09
N ASN A 81 0.97 -9.82 4.25
CA ASN A 81 1.09 -8.36 4.33
C ASN A 81 2.17 -7.78 3.41
N LYS A 82 3.34 -8.42 3.29
CA LYS A 82 4.42 -7.91 2.42
C LYS A 82 4.07 -7.94 0.93
N SER A 83 3.34 -8.97 0.50
CA SER A 83 2.74 -9.04 -0.84
C SER A 83 1.70 -7.95 -1.06
N ARG A 84 0.85 -7.65 -0.06
CA ARG A 84 -0.14 -6.55 -0.13
C ARG A 84 0.51 -5.17 -0.15
N GLU A 85 1.65 -5.03 0.49
CA GLU A 85 2.46 -3.80 0.55
C GLU A 85 3.36 -3.59 -0.67
N LEU A 86 3.43 -4.57 -1.58
CA LEU A 86 4.35 -4.60 -2.72
C LEU A 86 5.83 -4.48 -2.34
N ILE A 87 6.19 -4.87 -1.11
CA ILE A 87 7.59 -4.92 -0.65
C ILE A 87 8.19 -6.33 -0.74
N ASP A 88 7.37 -7.33 -1.08
CA ASP A 88 7.79 -8.69 -1.44
C ASP A 88 7.04 -9.11 -2.70
N LEU A 89 7.68 -8.89 -3.85
CA LEU A 89 7.09 -9.12 -5.17
C LEU A 89 7.00 -10.60 -5.52
N ASP A 90 7.96 -11.40 -5.04
CA ASP A 90 7.93 -12.85 -5.23
C ASP A 90 6.71 -13.45 -4.52
N GLN A 91 6.42 -12.99 -3.30
CA GLN A 91 5.19 -13.38 -2.60
C GLN A 91 3.92 -12.90 -3.34
N ARG A 92 3.96 -11.75 -4.01
CA ARG A 92 2.84 -11.26 -4.83
C ARG A 92 2.60 -12.15 -6.05
N PHE A 93 3.65 -12.48 -6.79
CA PHE A 93 3.54 -13.37 -7.95
C PHE A 93 3.13 -14.78 -7.56
N ALA A 94 3.68 -15.33 -6.47
CA ALA A 94 3.26 -16.64 -5.96
C ALA A 94 1.76 -16.67 -5.58
N ALA A 95 1.22 -15.56 -5.05
CA ALA A 95 -0.21 -15.45 -4.80
C ALA A 95 -1.04 -15.34 -6.08
N MET A 96 -0.53 -14.66 -7.12
CA MET A 96 -1.15 -14.61 -8.45
C MET A 96 -1.20 -16.00 -9.08
N ASP A 97 -0.09 -16.75 -9.05
CA ASP A 97 -0.02 -18.13 -9.55
C ASP A 97 -0.99 -19.05 -8.81
N ALA A 98 -1.04 -18.96 -7.47
CA ALA A 98 -1.94 -19.77 -6.65
C ALA A 98 -3.43 -19.50 -6.91
N THR A 99 -3.78 -18.31 -7.40
CA THR A 99 -5.16 -17.92 -7.73
C THR A 99 -5.46 -18.00 -9.23
N GLY A 100 -4.45 -18.33 -10.05
CA GLY A 100 -4.58 -18.42 -11.51
C GLY A 100 -4.78 -17.08 -12.20
N VAL A 101 -4.33 -15.97 -11.62
CA VAL A 101 -4.44 -14.61 -12.17
C VAL A 101 -3.19 -14.27 -12.97
N ASP A 102 -3.34 -13.90 -14.24
CA ASP A 102 -2.21 -13.62 -15.14
C ASP A 102 -1.73 -12.17 -15.03
N ALA A 103 -2.62 -11.22 -14.75
CA ALA A 103 -2.25 -9.83 -14.49
C ALA A 103 -3.24 -9.12 -13.57
N GLN A 104 -2.78 -8.06 -12.92
CA GLN A 104 -3.55 -7.29 -11.96
C GLN A 104 -3.44 -5.81 -12.24
N VAL A 105 -4.56 -5.10 -12.19
CA VAL A 105 -4.57 -3.64 -12.04
C VAL A 105 -4.47 -3.34 -10.55
N VAL A 106 -3.50 -2.51 -10.15
CA VAL A 106 -3.21 -2.22 -8.74
C VAL A 106 -3.52 -0.76 -8.42
N TYR A 107 -4.56 -0.53 -7.63
CA TYR A 107 -5.00 0.78 -7.15
C TYR A 107 -4.42 1.13 -5.78
N PRO A 108 -4.33 2.43 -5.41
CA PRO A 108 -4.05 2.82 -4.04
C PRO A 108 -5.16 2.39 -3.08
N THR A 109 -4.84 2.22 -1.80
CA THR A 109 -5.83 2.07 -0.72
C THR A 109 -6.01 3.38 0.02
N LEU A 110 -4.92 4.00 0.47
CA LEU A 110 -4.97 5.18 1.33
C LEU A 110 -5.59 6.39 0.62
N PHE A 111 -5.29 6.56 -0.66
CA PHE A 111 -5.78 7.67 -1.49
C PHE A 111 -7.24 7.53 -1.91
N LEU A 112 -7.95 6.48 -1.48
CA LEU A 112 -9.42 6.43 -1.53
C LEU A 112 -10.06 7.38 -0.50
N ALA A 113 -9.28 7.82 0.49
CA ALA A 113 -9.70 8.83 1.46
C ALA A 113 -9.26 10.23 1.03
N PHE A 114 -10.01 11.25 1.46
CA PHE A 114 -9.60 12.64 1.35
C PHE A 114 -8.60 12.99 2.45
N LEU A 115 -7.32 13.15 2.08
CA LEU A 115 -6.20 13.20 3.05
C LEU A 115 -5.94 14.59 3.63
N THR A 116 -6.11 15.66 2.84
CA THR A 116 -5.77 17.03 3.25
C THR A 116 -6.49 18.06 2.37
N TYR A 117 -6.71 19.27 2.92
CA TYR A 117 -7.18 20.44 2.14
C TYR A 117 -6.03 21.26 1.53
N ASP A 118 -4.78 20.97 1.90
CA ASP A 118 -3.61 21.65 1.36
C ASP A 118 -3.20 20.99 0.03
N ALA A 119 -3.58 21.63 -1.08
CA ALA A 119 -3.32 21.12 -2.42
C ALA A 119 -1.82 20.91 -2.71
N ALA A 120 -0.93 21.75 -2.14
CA ALA A 120 0.51 21.59 -2.34
C ALA A 120 1.01 20.33 -1.63
N PHE A 121 0.48 20.06 -0.43
CA PHE A 121 0.79 18.85 0.31
C PHE A 121 0.20 17.60 -0.34
N GLU A 122 -1.03 17.65 -0.86
CA GLU A 122 -1.65 16.56 -1.60
C GLU A 122 -0.81 16.17 -2.83
N VAL A 123 -0.33 17.14 -3.60
CA VAL A 123 0.59 16.91 -4.72
C VAL A 123 1.87 16.20 -4.25
N ALA A 124 2.43 16.58 -3.10
CA ALA A 124 3.61 15.92 -2.55
C ALA A 124 3.35 14.46 -2.14
N LEU A 125 2.20 14.17 -1.52
CA LEU A 125 1.78 12.80 -1.19
C LEU A 125 1.63 11.94 -2.44
N CYS A 126 0.94 12.46 -3.47
CA CYS A 126 0.77 11.76 -4.75
C CYS A 126 2.11 11.53 -5.47
N LYS A 127 3.05 12.47 -5.41
CA LYS A 127 4.41 12.27 -5.95
C LYS A 127 5.15 11.14 -5.24
N ALA A 128 5.08 11.08 -3.91
CA ALA A 128 5.71 10.00 -3.15
C ALA A 128 5.12 8.63 -3.54
N TYR A 129 3.79 8.52 -3.61
CA TYR A 129 3.10 7.32 -4.09
C TYR A 129 3.53 6.92 -5.51
N ASN A 130 3.49 7.86 -6.46
CA ASN A 130 3.84 7.59 -7.85
C ASN A 130 5.29 7.14 -8.02
N ARG A 131 6.23 7.72 -7.25
CA ARG A 131 7.64 7.30 -7.26
C ARG A 131 7.84 5.91 -6.68
N PHE A 132 7.17 5.60 -5.56
CA PHE A 132 7.19 4.24 -5.00
C PHE A 132 6.63 3.21 -6.00
N MET A 133 5.47 3.49 -6.61
CA MET A 133 4.89 2.59 -7.61
C MET A 133 5.76 2.45 -8.87
N ALA A 134 6.45 3.51 -9.29
CA ALA A 134 7.42 3.45 -10.37
C ALA A 134 8.63 2.55 -10.03
N ASP A 135 9.13 2.61 -8.79
CA ASP A 135 10.21 1.75 -8.32
C ASP A 135 9.78 0.29 -8.18
N VAL A 136 8.55 0.04 -7.71
CA VAL A 136 7.93 -1.29 -7.72
C VAL A 136 7.85 -1.82 -9.16
N TRP A 137 7.33 -1.02 -10.09
CA TRP A 137 7.24 -1.40 -11.50
C TRP A 137 8.61 -1.72 -12.12
N HIS A 138 9.62 -0.87 -11.86
CA HIS A 138 10.99 -1.10 -12.32
C HIS A 138 11.55 -2.42 -11.77
N SER A 139 11.29 -2.72 -10.51
CA SER A 139 11.72 -3.96 -9.86
C SER A 139 11.03 -5.20 -10.45
N MET A 140 9.74 -5.11 -10.77
CA MET A 140 9.00 -6.17 -11.47
C MET A 140 9.56 -6.43 -12.88
N SER A 141 9.91 -5.37 -13.62
CA SER A 141 10.41 -5.50 -14.99
C SER A 141 11.74 -6.28 -15.07
N LYS A 142 12.61 -6.11 -14.06
CA LYS A 142 13.86 -6.88 -13.95
C LYS A 142 13.61 -8.36 -13.68
N SER A 143 12.71 -8.66 -12.74
CA SER A 143 12.30 -10.03 -12.44
C SER A 143 11.68 -10.71 -13.67
N PHE A 144 10.88 -9.98 -14.46
CA PHE A 144 10.32 -10.50 -15.71
C PHE A 144 11.41 -10.79 -16.77
N SER A 145 12.41 -9.92 -16.94
CA SER A 145 13.53 -10.21 -17.85
C SER A 145 14.33 -11.43 -17.42
N GLU A 146 14.63 -11.55 -16.12
CA GLU A 146 15.36 -12.71 -15.58
C GLU A 146 14.54 -14.00 -15.71
N PHE A 147 13.22 -13.92 -15.54
CA PHE A 147 12.29 -15.03 -15.77
C PHE A 147 12.25 -15.41 -17.26
N ALA A 148 12.06 -14.46 -18.18
CA ALA A 148 12.01 -14.72 -19.62
C ALA A 148 13.32 -15.32 -20.16
N ASP A 149 14.47 -14.87 -19.65
CA ASP A 149 15.78 -15.42 -19.99
C ASP A 149 15.92 -16.88 -19.52
N ARG A 150 15.35 -17.22 -18.36
CA ARG A 150 15.34 -18.58 -17.81
C ARG A 150 14.48 -19.57 -18.61
N PHE A 151 13.44 -19.08 -19.30
CA PHE A 151 12.60 -19.88 -20.21
C PHE A 151 13.14 -19.92 -21.66
N SER A 152 14.06 -19.04 -22.02
CA SER A 152 14.70 -19.01 -23.35
C SER A 152 15.98 -19.85 -23.41
N ALA A 153 16.40 -20.43 -22.28
CA ALA A 153 17.61 -21.24 -22.14
C ALA A 153 17.35 -22.77 -22.14
N GLU A 154 16.10 -23.19 -22.37
CA GLU A 154 15.70 -24.58 -22.67
C GLU A 154 15.28 -24.72 -24.14
#